data_AF-A0AB33JSQ0-F1
#
_entry.id   AF-A0AB33JSQ0-F1
#
_cell.length_a   1.000
_cell.length_b   1.000
_cell.length_c   1.000
_cell.angle_alpha   90.00
_cell.angle_beta   90.00
_cell.angle_gamma   90.00
#
_symmetry.space_group_name_H-M   'P 1'
#
loop_
_entity.id
_entity.type
_entity.pdbx_description
1 polymer ?
#
loop_
_entity_poly.entity_id
_entity_poly.type
_entity_poly.pdbx_seq_one_letter_code
_entity_poly.pdbx_strand_id
1 'polypeptide(L)'
;MERKQSILQLTDEQIGKAFRALYVEHEDFVMATFGLSYDFPLTPKEVVKRLREMKMDQYASQFYILAAGMMMPVMGTGGNFFKDIDAWRAAYRLADELDVPVDAISPTEALKYLEGKRERA
;
A
#
# COMPACT_ATOMS: atom_id res chain seq x y z
N MET A 1 4.82 -22.99 -10.38
CA MET A 1 4.42 -21.94 -9.40
C MET A 1 5.44 -20.82 -9.50
N GLU A 2 5.11 -19.73 -10.19
CA GLU A 2 5.92 -18.52 -10.10
C GLU A 2 6.02 -18.12 -8.63
N ARG A 3 7.24 -17.89 -8.14
CA ARG A 3 7.46 -17.41 -6.78
C ARG A 3 6.77 -16.05 -6.69
N LYS A 4 5.66 -15.98 -5.94
CA LYS A 4 5.02 -14.69 -5.62
C LYS A 4 6.10 -13.75 -5.12
N GLN A 5 6.28 -12.62 -5.81
CA GLN A 5 7.25 -11.61 -5.46
C GLN A 5 6.96 -11.15 -4.02
N SER A 6 7.93 -11.30 -3.14
CA SER A 6 7.77 -11.07 -1.70
C SER A 6 8.84 -10.10 -1.21
N ILE A 7 8.47 -9.17 -0.32
CA ILE A 7 9.44 -8.26 0.31
C ILE A 7 10.51 -9.00 1.12
N LEU A 8 10.27 -10.26 1.51
CA LEU A 8 11.23 -11.11 2.21
C LEU A 8 12.35 -11.64 1.30
N GLN A 9 12.25 -11.42 -0.02
CA GLN A 9 13.32 -11.74 -0.98
C GLN A 9 14.27 -10.57 -1.20
N LEU A 10 13.95 -9.39 -0.64
CA LEU A 10 14.78 -8.19 -0.73
C LEU A 10 15.94 -8.28 0.27
N THR A 11 17.06 -7.61 -0.07
CA THR A 11 18.16 -7.44 0.88
C THR A 11 17.80 -6.46 1.98
N ASP A 12 18.49 -6.54 3.12
CA ASP A 12 18.35 -5.58 4.22
C ASP A 12 18.56 -4.13 3.76
N GLU A 13 19.47 -3.91 2.81
CA GLU A 13 19.72 -2.60 2.21
C GLU A 13 18.52 -2.10 1.40
N GLN A 14 17.90 -2.96 0.58
CA GLN A 14 16.70 -2.62 -0.18
C GLN A 14 15.51 -2.33 0.74
N ILE A 15 15.32 -3.16 1.77
CA ILE A 15 14.28 -2.95 2.79
C ILE A 15 14.52 -1.64 3.53
N GLY A 16 15.75 -1.38 3.98
CA GLY A 16 16.12 -0.16 4.69
C GLY A 16 15.95 1.10 3.85
N LYS A 17 16.29 1.04 2.55
CA LYS A 17 16.09 2.17 1.62
C LYS A 17 14.61 2.44 1.38
N ALA A 18 13.81 1.40 1.15
CA ALA A 18 12.36 1.53 0.97
C ALA A 18 11.69 2.07 2.24
N PHE A 19 12.07 1.54 3.40
CA PHE A 19 11.59 2.03 4.69
C PHE A 19 11.90 3.51 4.87
N ARG A 20 13.16 3.93 4.71
CA ARG A 20 13.54 5.36 4.82
C ARG A 20 12.75 6.25 3.86
N ALA A 21 12.59 5.83 2.61
CA ALA A 21 11.85 6.61 1.61
C ALA A 21 10.37 6.82 1.98
N LEU A 22 9.75 5.82 2.63
CA LEU A 22 8.36 5.90 3.06
C LEU A 22 8.18 6.58 4.41
N TYR A 23 9.19 6.53 5.29
CA TYR A 23 9.07 6.95 6.68
C TYR A 23 9.68 8.30 7.00
N VAL A 24 10.72 8.77 6.29
CA VAL A 24 11.48 9.96 6.70
C VAL A 24 10.63 11.24 6.73
N GLU A 25 9.66 11.36 5.82
CA GLU A 25 8.75 12.52 5.78
C GLU A 25 7.58 12.40 6.77
N HIS A 26 7.47 11.27 7.45
CA HIS A 26 6.41 10.95 8.40
C HIS A 26 6.97 10.54 9.77
N GLU A 27 8.27 10.73 9.99
CA GLU A 27 8.97 10.36 11.23
C GLU A 27 8.37 11.14 12.41
N ASP A 28 8.06 12.42 12.23
CA ASP A 28 7.38 13.23 13.24
C ASP A 28 5.99 12.69 13.58
N PHE A 29 5.23 12.17 12.60
CA PHE A 29 3.93 11.54 12.83
C PHE A 29 4.06 10.22 13.60
N VAL A 30 5.10 9.43 13.31
CA VAL A 30 5.43 8.19 14.03
C VAL A 30 5.88 8.50 15.47
N MET A 31 6.71 9.53 15.65
CA MET A 31 7.25 9.93 16.94
C MET A 31 6.22 10.66 17.82
N ALA A 32 5.23 11.34 17.23
CA ALA A 32 4.15 12.05 17.93
C ALA A 32 3.09 11.13 18.56
N THR A 33 3.44 9.87 18.85
CA THR A 33 2.55 8.88 19.45
C THR A 33 1.89 9.48 20.72
N PHE A 34 0.56 9.40 20.79
CA PHE A 34 -0.34 9.92 21.85
C PHE A 34 -0.74 11.40 21.73
N GLY A 35 -1.70 11.71 20.85
CA GLY A 35 -2.62 12.82 21.12
C GLY A 35 -3.06 13.70 19.96
N LEU A 36 -2.54 13.49 18.75
CA LEU A 36 -2.92 14.32 17.61
C LEU A 36 -3.61 13.47 16.54
N SER A 37 -4.90 13.77 16.30
CA SER A 37 -5.63 13.24 15.16
C SER A 37 -4.99 13.80 13.90
N TYR A 38 -4.29 12.97 13.14
CA TYR A 38 -3.88 13.33 11.80
C TYR A 38 -4.30 12.23 10.83
N ASP A 39 -4.83 12.69 9.70
CA ASP A 39 -4.91 11.89 8.49
C ASP A 39 -3.52 11.34 8.19
N PHE A 40 -3.44 10.02 8.00
CA PHE A 40 -2.18 9.37 7.66
C PHE A 40 -1.66 9.96 6.34
N PRO A 41 -0.51 10.66 6.35
CA PRO A 41 -0.04 11.38 5.19
C PRO A 41 0.52 10.47 4.10
N LEU A 42 0.61 9.15 4.34
CA LEU A 42 1.10 8.19 3.37
C LEU A 42 -0.07 7.51 2.68
N THR A 43 -0.52 8.12 1.59
CA THR A 43 -1.50 7.47 0.72
C THR A 43 -0.83 6.35 -0.06
N PRO A 44 -1.57 5.30 -0.41
CA PRO A 44 -1.01 4.21 -1.19
C PRO A 44 -0.59 4.62 -2.62
N LYS A 45 -1.12 5.72 -3.18
CA LYS A 45 -0.57 6.34 -4.41
C LYS A 45 0.86 6.86 -4.21
N GLU A 46 1.13 7.48 -3.06
CA GLU A 46 2.47 7.96 -2.73
C GLU A 46 3.44 6.79 -2.50
N VAL A 47 2.99 5.69 -1.90
CA VAL A 47 3.81 4.47 -1.77
C VAL A 47 4.21 3.93 -3.14
N VAL A 48 3.26 3.77 -4.07
CA VAL A 48 3.56 3.32 -5.44
C VAL A 48 4.56 4.25 -6.11
N LYS A 49 4.31 5.56 -6.06
CA LYS A 49 5.19 6.56 -6.67
C LYS A 49 6.63 6.47 -6.14
N ARG A 50 6.80 6.49 -4.81
CA ARG A 50 8.12 6.40 -4.16
C ARG A 50 8.82 5.09 -4.47
N LEU A 51 8.11 3.96 -4.48
CA LEU A 51 8.71 2.67 -4.81
C LEU A 51 9.07 2.54 -6.29
N ARG A 52 8.30 3.15 -7.20
CA ARG A 52 8.60 3.15 -8.63
C ARG A 52 9.92 3.85 -8.93
N GLU A 53 10.24 4.94 -8.23
CA GLU A 53 11.54 5.63 -8.34
C GLU A 53 12.72 4.71 -7.97
N MET A 54 12.46 3.65 -7.19
CA MET A 54 13.43 2.63 -6.79
C MET A 54 13.31 1.31 -7.57
N LYS A 55 12.42 1.22 -8.57
CA LYS A 55 12.08 -0.03 -9.29
C LYS A 55 11.56 -1.15 -8.38
N MET A 56 10.75 -0.76 -7.40
CA MET A 56 10.20 -1.62 -6.36
C MET A 56 8.67 -1.54 -6.27
N ASP A 57 7.99 -0.95 -7.26
CA ASP A 57 6.54 -0.73 -7.25
C ASP A 57 5.71 -2.03 -7.27
N GLN A 58 6.30 -3.13 -7.72
CA GLN A 58 5.76 -4.48 -7.56
C GLN A 58 5.55 -4.89 -6.08
N TYR A 59 6.27 -4.25 -5.15
CA TYR A 59 6.18 -4.52 -3.72
C TYR A 59 5.29 -3.54 -2.96
N ALA A 60 4.68 -2.54 -3.62
CA ALA A 60 4.02 -1.43 -2.91
C ALA A 60 2.86 -1.86 -2.01
N SER A 61 2.09 -2.88 -2.41
CA SER A 61 1.07 -3.46 -1.54
C SER A 61 1.65 -4.00 -0.23
N GLN A 62 2.79 -4.70 -0.28
CA GLN A 62 3.41 -5.30 0.90
C GLN A 62 4.03 -4.23 1.81
N PHE A 63 4.71 -3.23 1.24
CA PHE A 63 5.25 -2.11 2.00
C PHE A 63 4.16 -1.22 2.59
N TYR A 64 3.04 -0.99 1.90
CA TYR A 64 1.91 -0.24 2.42
C TYR A 64 1.26 -0.96 3.62
N ILE A 65 1.01 -2.27 3.50
CA ILE A 65 0.46 -3.08 4.61
C ILE A 65 1.41 -3.06 5.81
N LEU A 66 2.71 -3.24 5.58
CA LEU A 66 3.70 -3.16 6.65
C LEU A 66 3.67 -1.79 7.31
N ALA A 67 3.67 -0.73 6.50
CA ALA A 67 3.75 0.63 7.00
C ALA A 67 2.53 1.01 7.83
N ALA A 68 1.35 0.82 7.27
CA ALA A 68 0.10 1.12 7.95
C ALA A 68 -0.18 0.18 9.14
N GLY A 69 0.28 -1.08 9.08
CA GLY A 69 0.21 -2.03 10.19
C GLY A 69 1.01 -1.57 11.42
N MET A 70 2.19 -0.98 11.22
CA MET A 70 2.97 -0.39 12.32
C MET A 70 2.29 0.85 12.94
N MET A 71 1.42 1.51 12.19
CA MET A 71 0.76 2.76 12.59
C MET A 71 -0.67 2.55 13.13
N MET A 72 -1.22 1.33 13.03
CA MET A 72 -2.57 0.99 13.51
C MET A 72 -2.85 1.39 14.97
N PRO A 73 -1.92 1.21 15.93
CA PRO A 73 -2.13 1.60 17.33
C PRO A 73 -2.33 3.11 17.51
N VAL A 74 -1.79 3.93 16.60
CA VAL A 74 -1.86 5.40 16.64
C VAL A 74 -3.17 5.92 16.02
N MET A 75 -3.69 5.23 15.00
CA MET A 75 -4.82 5.71 14.20
C MET A 75 -6.21 5.46 14.78
N GLY A 76 -6.35 4.73 15.89
CA GLY A 76 -7.64 4.53 16.56
C GLY A 76 -8.68 3.80 15.68
N THR A 77 -8.76 2.47 15.83
CA THR A 77 -9.66 1.54 15.10
C THR A 77 -9.45 1.50 13.58
N GLY A 78 -8.80 0.43 13.10
CA GLY A 78 -8.47 0.17 11.69
C GLY A 78 -9.66 -0.10 10.75
N GLY A 79 -10.82 0.53 10.95
CA GLY A 79 -12.05 0.26 10.21
C GLY A 79 -11.98 0.62 8.72
N ASN A 80 -11.38 1.76 8.37
CA ASN A 80 -11.18 2.15 6.96
C ASN A 80 -9.93 1.49 6.36
N PHE A 81 -8.96 1.11 7.19
CA PHE A 81 -7.69 0.53 6.75
C PHE A 81 -7.86 -0.78 5.97
N PHE A 82 -8.68 -1.71 6.47
CA PHE A 82 -8.90 -2.98 5.77
C PHE A 82 -9.60 -2.80 4.43
N LYS A 83 -10.55 -1.86 4.34
CA LYS A 83 -11.21 -1.51 3.08
C LYS A 83 -10.23 -0.90 2.08
N ASP A 84 -9.31 -0.06 2.54
CA ASP A 84 -8.27 0.51 1.70
C ASP A 84 -7.33 -0.58 1.16
N ILE A 85 -6.93 -1.54 2.00
CA ILE A 85 -6.13 -2.69 1.54
C ILE A 85 -6.87 -3.49 0.46
N ASP A 86 -8.14 -3.83 0.68
CA ASP A 86 -8.91 -4.62 -0.28
C ASP A 86 -9.10 -3.88 -1.60
N ALA A 87 -9.35 -2.57 -1.55
CA ALA A 87 -9.42 -1.71 -2.72
C ALA A 87 -8.10 -1.66 -3.50
N TRP A 88 -6.97 -1.71 -2.81
CA TRP A 88 -5.66 -1.73 -3.43
C TRP A 88 -5.31 -3.06 -4.08
N ARG A 89 -5.61 -4.17 -3.40
CA ARG A 89 -5.44 -5.50 -3.99
C ARG A 89 -6.29 -5.64 -5.25
N ALA A 90 -7.48 -5.03 -5.26
CA ALA A 90 -8.32 -4.94 -6.44
C ALA A 90 -7.69 -4.09 -7.55
N ALA A 91 -7.12 -2.92 -7.23
CA ALA A 91 -6.42 -2.08 -8.20
C ALA A 91 -5.24 -2.79 -8.86
N TYR A 92 -4.38 -3.43 -8.08
CA TYR A 92 -3.25 -4.22 -8.60
C TYR A 92 -3.70 -5.36 -9.50
N ARG A 93 -4.70 -6.12 -9.06
CA ARG A 93 -5.25 -7.21 -9.86
C ARG A 93 -5.81 -6.70 -11.19
N LEU A 94 -6.52 -5.58 -11.18
CA LEU A 94 -7.11 -5.02 -12.40
C LEU A 94 -6.06 -4.43 -13.32
N ALA A 95 -5.02 -3.80 -12.77
CA ALA A 95 -3.86 -3.31 -13.51
C ALA A 95 -3.14 -4.46 -14.23
N ASP A 96 -2.92 -5.59 -13.53
CA ASP A 96 -2.36 -6.81 -14.11
C ASP A 96 -3.28 -7.42 -15.19
N GLU A 97 -4.60 -7.47 -14.95
CA GLU A 97 -5.58 -7.97 -15.93
C GLU A 97 -5.64 -7.11 -17.22
N LEU A 98 -5.35 -5.82 -17.11
CA LEU A 98 -5.45 -4.84 -18.21
C LEU A 98 -4.09 -4.49 -18.85
N ASP A 99 -2.98 -4.97 -18.30
CA ASP A 99 -1.61 -4.60 -18.69
C ASP A 99 -1.37 -3.08 -18.69
N VAL A 100 -1.82 -2.41 -17.63
CA VAL A 100 -1.67 -0.96 -17.44
C VAL A 100 -1.00 -0.64 -16.09
N PRO A 101 -0.38 0.55 -15.95
CA PRO A 101 0.16 0.98 -14.67
C PRO A 101 -0.93 1.07 -13.58
N VAL A 102 -0.64 0.58 -12.36
CA VAL A 102 -1.61 0.57 -11.24
C VAL A 102 -2.11 1.96 -10.83
N ASP A 103 -1.32 3.00 -11.06
CA ASP A 103 -1.68 4.40 -10.82
C ASP A 103 -2.72 4.95 -11.82
N ALA A 104 -2.95 4.25 -12.94
CA ALA A 104 -4.07 4.53 -13.85
C ALA A 104 -5.39 3.95 -13.34
N ILE A 105 -5.37 3.09 -12.31
CA ILE A 105 -6.54 2.42 -11.76
C ILE A 105 -6.97 3.09 -10.46
N SER A 106 -8.24 3.48 -10.37
CA SER A 106 -8.85 3.91 -9.11
C SER A 106 -9.08 2.68 -8.21
N PRO A 107 -8.47 2.62 -7.00
CA PRO A 107 -8.61 1.45 -6.12
C PRO A 107 -10.06 1.16 -5.72
N THR A 108 -10.83 2.20 -5.41
CA THR A 108 -12.24 2.06 -5.01
C THR A 108 -13.14 1.64 -6.17
N GLU A 109 -12.85 2.07 -7.40
CA GLU A 109 -13.59 1.59 -8.57
C GLU A 109 -13.21 0.16 -8.94
N ALA A 110 -11.93 -0.19 -8.80
CA ALA A 110 -11.45 -1.56 -9.02
C ALA A 110 -12.11 -2.54 -8.04
N LEU A 111 -12.26 -2.14 -6.76
CA LEU A 111 -12.95 -2.96 -5.77
C LEU A 111 -14.40 -3.21 -6.18
N LYS A 112 -15.15 -2.15 -6.46
CA LYS A 112 -16.56 -2.24 -6.88
C LYS A 112 -16.72 -3.07 -8.15
N TYR A 113 -15.81 -2.90 -9.12
CA TYR A 113 -15.81 -3.66 -10.36
C TYR A 113 -15.62 -5.17 -10.11
N LEU A 114 -14.64 -5.54 -9.28
CA LEU A 114 -14.35 -6.94 -8.97
C LEU A 114 -15.42 -7.58 -8.07
N GLU A 115 -16.02 -6.83 -7.14
CA GLU A 115 -17.18 -7.27 -6.36
C GLU A 115 -18.38 -7.56 -7.27
N GLY A 116 -18.73 -6.64 -8.17
CA GLY A 116 -19.81 -6.83 -9.14
C GLY A 116 -19.54 -7.93 -10.19
N LYS A 117 -18.27 -8.20 -10.52
CA LYS A 117 -17.86 -9.34 -11.38
C LYS A 117 -18.07 -10.68 -10.66
N ARG A 118 -17.88 -10.73 -9.34
CA ARG A 118 -18.09 -11.93 -8.50
C ARG A 118 -19.56 -12.29 -8.34
N GLU A 119 -20.45 -11.31 -8.26
CA GLU A 119 -21.90 -11.54 -8.15
C GLU A 119 -22.54 -12.06 -9.46
N ARG A 120 -21.84 -11.91 -10.59
CA ARG A 120 -22.32 -12.31 -11.93
C ARG A 120 -21.72 -13.64 -12.43
N ALA A 121 -20.82 -14.25 -11.67
CA ALA A 121 -20.14 -15.51 -11.99
C ALA A 121 -20.74 -16.65 -11.18
#